data_AF-A0AA35I7U0-F1
#
_entry.id   AF-A0AA35I7U0-F1
#
_cell.length_a   1.000
_cell.length_b   1.000
_cell.length_c   1.000
_cell.angle_alpha   90.00
_cell.angle_beta   90.00
_cell.angle_gamma   90.00
#
_symmetry.space_group_name_H-M   'P 1'
#
loop_
_entity.id
_entity.type
_entity.pdbx_description
1 polymer ?
#
loop_
_entity_poly.entity_id
_entity_poly.type
_entity_poly.pdbx_seq_one_letter_code
_entity_poly.pdbx_strand_id
1 'polypeptide(L)'
;MGLTVEDPPEPLLHGEHGLGRCIQIPVSRRQGGYEEALIRALRTRAEILMVGEVRDTPTAAQVVQASINGHFIICTGHAGSATKGIERLASLAQPLIPNAKDLLAQGLIAVIHQVLIPDASGFKRLKLQCLSLVGTDAPGIREKIRAGQLQMLEQDIANQSSRSLWNDQ
;
A
#
# COMPACT_ATOMS: atom_id res chain seq x y z
N MET A 1 1.98 16.45 -9.14
CA MET A 1 3.20 16.56 -8.26
C MET A 1 3.23 15.35 -7.33
N GLY A 2 4.38 14.70 -7.20
CA GLY A 2 4.57 13.54 -6.31
C GLY A 2 5.43 13.88 -5.09
N LEU A 3 5.17 13.21 -3.98
CA LEU A 3 5.95 13.30 -2.75
C LEU A 3 6.30 11.90 -2.26
N THR A 4 7.52 11.73 -1.74
CA THR A 4 7.91 10.52 -1.01
C THR A 4 8.31 10.86 0.41
N VAL A 5 8.05 9.95 1.34
CA VAL A 5 8.33 10.06 2.77
C VAL A 5 9.07 8.77 3.14
N GLU A 6 10.39 8.82 3.28
CA GLU A 6 11.26 7.62 3.32
C GLU A 6 12.38 7.74 4.38
N ASP A 7 12.80 6.62 4.99
CA ASP A 7 13.89 6.54 5.98
C ASP A 7 14.72 5.24 5.77
N PRO A 8 15.89 5.29 5.10
CA PRO A 8 16.38 6.38 4.25
C PRO A 8 15.74 6.36 2.85
N PRO A 9 15.82 7.46 2.08
CA PRO A 9 15.51 7.43 0.65
C PRO A 9 16.41 6.43 -0.09
N GLU A 10 15.84 5.52 -0.89
CA GLU A 10 16.57 4.48 -1.61
C GLU A 10 16.89 4.90 -3.06
N PRO A 11 15.91 4.96 -4.00
CA PRO A 11 16.15 5.51 -5.33
C PRO A 11 16.19 7.05 -5.27
N LEU A 12 17.05 7.66 -6.09
CA LEU A 12 17.05 9.10 -6.29
C LEU A 12 15.87 9.50 -7.19
N LEU A 13 14.71 9.72 -6.58
CA LEU A 13 13.49 10.17 -7.24
C LEU A 13 13.33 11.69 -7.18
N HIS A 14 14.14 12.42 -6.39
CA HIS A 14 13.99 13.87 -6.29
C HIS A 14 14.29 14.54 -7.63
N GLY A 15 13.35 15.34 -8.15
CA GLY A 15 13.52 16.07 -9.42
C GLY A 15 12.36 15.85 -10.39
N GLU A 16 12.64 16.09 -11.68
CA GLU A 16 11.65 16.06 -12.76
C GLU A 16 11.48 14.66 -13.34
N HIS A 17 10.23 14.30 -13.62
CA HIS A 17 9.81 13.01 -14.18
C HIS A 17 8.79 13.27 -15.30
N GLY A 18 9.28 13.49 -16.52
CA GLY A 18 8.42 13.87 -17.65
C GLY A 18 7.70 15.20 -17.39
N LEU A 19 6.37 15.19 -17.43
CA LEU A 19 5.53 16.36 -17.09
C LEU A 19 5.34 16.56 -15.58
N GLY A 20 5.87 15.65 -14.76
CA GLY A 20 5.74 15.66 -13.31
C GLY A 20 7.04 16.05 -12.60
N ARG A 21 6.92 16.25 -11.28
CA ARG A 21 8.04 16.44 -10.36
C ARG A 21 7.79 15.64 -9.09
N CYS A 22 8.86 15.08 -8.55
CA CYS A 22 8.86 14.35 -7.28
C CYS A 22 9.76 15.07 -6.26
N ILE A 23 9.24 15.24 -5.04
CA ILE A 23 9.98 15.77 -3.89
C ILE A 23 10.13 14.63 -2.88
N GLN A 24 11.36 14.19 -2.64
CA GLN A 24 11.64 13.22 -1.58
C GLN A 24 11.87 13.93 -0.24
N ILE A 25 11.11 13.54 0.77
CA ILE A 25 11.23 14.00 2.15
C ILE A 25 11.93 12.89 2.95
N PRO A 26 13.20 13.07 3.34
CA PRO A 26 13.86 12.14 4.24
C PRO A 26 13.23 12.25 5.63
N VAL A 27 12.93 11.10 6.21
CA VAL A 27 12.35 10.98 7.54
C VAL A 27 13.43 10.60 8.52
N SER A 28 13.32 11.12 9.75
CA SER A 28 14.11 10.66 10.88
C SER A 28 13.24 10.64 12.11
N ARG A 29 13.39 9.61 12.96
CA ARG A 29 12.75 9.58 14.29
C ARG A 29 13.10 10.82 15.14
N ARG A 30 14.26 11.44 14.91
CA ARG A 30 14.67 12.68 15.61
C ARG A 30 13.89 13.91 15.18
N GLN A 31 13.19 13.86 14.04
CA GLN A 31 12.47 14.98 13.43
C GLN A 31 10.95 14.73 13.35
N GLY A 32 10.40 13.92 14.26
CA GLY A 32 8.96 13.62 14.32
C GLY A 32 8.52 12.38 13.51
N GLY A 33 9.44 11.70 12.82
CA GLY A 33 9.15 10.42 12.16
C GLY A 33 8.18 10.53 10.98
N TYR A 34 7.54 9.41 10.66
CA TYR A 34 6.66 9.29 9.49
C TYR A 34 5.38 10.12 9.64
N GLU A 35 4.78 10.14 10.84
CA GLU A 35 3.55 10.89 11.12
C GLU A 35 3.67 12.38 10.78
N GLU A 36 4.69 13.06 11.32
CA GLU A 36 4.90 14.49 11.08
C GLU A 36 5.19 14.79 9.61
N ALA A 37 5.99 13.95 8.94
CA ALA A 37 6.27 14.11 7.52
C ALA A 37 5.02 13.91 6.65
N LEU A 38 4.16 12.95 7.00
CA LEU A 38 2.87 12.72 6.34
C LEU A 38 1.92 13.91 6.50
N ILE A 39 1.76 14.45 7.71
CA ILE A 39 0.92 15.62 7.95
C ILE A 39 1.36 16.80 7.08
N ARG A 40 2.68 17.03 6.97
CA ARG A 40 3.23 18.08 6.11
C ARG A 40 2.97 17.79 4.64
N ALA A 41 3.20 16.56 4.19
CA ALA A 41 3.00 16.17 2.80
C ALA A 41 1.53 16.31 2.36
N LEU A 42 0.58 15.93 3.22
CA LEU A 42 -0.86 16.02 2.96
C LEU A 42 -1.38 17.47 2.88
N ARG A 43 -0.67 18.44 3.46
CA ARG A 43 -0.99 19.87 3.31
C ARG A 43 -0.49 20.47 2.00
N THR A 44 0.25 19.71 1.21
CA THR A 44 0.70 20.15 -0.12
C THR A 44 -0.34 19.76 -1.18
N ARG A 45 -0.15 20.24 -2.41
CA ARG A 45 -0.95 19.83 -3.57
C ARG A 45 -0.46 18.49 -4.17
N ALA A 46 0.02 17.56 -3.34
CA ALA A 46 0.50 16.26 -3.81
C ALA A 46 -0.67 15.42 -4.33
N GLU A 47 -0.54 14.92 -5.55
CA GLU A 47 -1.51 13.97 -6.12
C GLU A 47 -1.07 12.54 -5.80
N ILE A 48 0.24 12.30 -5.75
CA ILE A 48 0.85 11.01 -5.47
C ILE A 48 1.68 11.13 -4.20
N LEU A 49 1.45 10.23 -3.24
CA LEU A 49 2.22 10.14 -2.01
C LEU A 49 2.79 8.74 -1.85
N MET A 50 4.11 8.62 -1.74
CA MET A 50 4.79 7.39 -1.39
C MET A 50 5.20 7.44 0.08
N VAL A 51 4.80 6.43 0.85
CA VAL A 51 5.15 6.25 2.27
C VAL A 51 6.03 5.02 2.39
N GLY A 52 7.29 5.24 2.75
CA GLY A 52 8.34 4.23 2.84
C GLY A 52 7.92 3.01 3.63
N GLU A 53 7.42 3.18 4.86
CA GLU A 53 6.92 2.07 5.68
C GLU A 53 5.77 2.53 6.59
N VAL A 54 4.71 1.71 6.69
CA VAL A 54 3.63 1.88 7.68
C VAL A 54 3.80 0.85 8.80
N ARG A 55 4.31 1.30 9.95
CA ARG A 55 4.61 0.43 11.10
C ARG A 55 3.87 0.77 12.38
N ASP A 56 3.30 1.96 12.47
CA ASP A 56 2.67 2.49 13.68
C ASP A 56 1.26 3.04 13.39
N THR A 57 0.48 3.13 14.46
CA THR A 57 -0.93 3.53 14.43
C THR A 57 -1.14 4.92 13.83
N PRO A 58 -0.40 5.97 14.22
CA PRO A 58 -0.62 7.30 13.65
C PRO A 58 -0.36 7.34 12.14
N THR A 59 0.74 6.73 11.68
CA THR A 59 1.07 6.63 10.24
C THR A 59 -0.02 5.87 9.48
N ALA A 60 -0.46 4.72 10.01
CA ALA A 60 -1.51 3.92 9.38
C ALA A 60 -2.84 4.69 9.29
N ALA A 61 -3.23 5.39 10.35
CA ALA A 61 -4.44 6.19 10.35
C ALA A 61 -4.41 7.30 9.29
N GLN A 62 -3.29 8.03 9.17
CA GLN A 62 -3.12 9.06 8.16
C GLN A 62 -3.19 8.49 6.74
N VAL A 63 -2.52 7.36 6.47
CA VAL A 63 -2.57 6.70 5.15
C VAL A 63 -3.99 6.27 4.80
N VAL A 64 -4.71 5.63 5.73
CA VAL A 64 -6.09 5.17 5.50
C VAL A 64 -7.03 6.34 5.25
N GLN A 65 -6.96 7.41 6.05
CA GLN A 65 -7.79 8.61 5.83
C GLN A 65 -7.47 9.31 4.51
N ALA A 66 -6.19 9.52 4.21
CA ALA A 66 -5.79 10.22 3.00
C ALA A 66 -6.15 9.43 1.73
N SER A 67 -6.21 8.09 1.80
CA SER A 67 -6.55 7.24 0.66
C SER A 67 -7.98 7.45 0.13
N ILE A 68 -8.91 7.95 0.94
CA ILE A 68 -10.28 8.26 0.51
C ILE A 68 -10.47 9.75 0.15
N ASN A 69 -9.47 10.59 0.42
CA ASN A 69 -9.54 12.05 0.25
C ASN A 69 -8.83 12.53 -1.03
N GLY A 70 -8.69 11.66 -2.03
CA GLY A 70 -8.22 12.05 -3.37
C GLY A 70 -6.71 11.99 -3.60
N HIS A 71 -5.94 11.43 -2.67
CA HIS A 71 -4.51 11.16 -2.88
C HIS A 71 -4.31 9.72 -3.38
N PHE A 72 -3.46 9.55 -4.39
CA PHE A 72 -2.96 8.23 -4.78
C PHE A 72 -1.78 7.87 -3.88
N ILE A 73 -1.99 6.92 -2.97
CA ILE A 73 -1.01 6.55 -1.96
C ILE A 73 -0.39 5.20 -2.29
N ILE A 74 0.94 5.18 -2.29
CA ILE A 74 1.74 3.96 -2.35
C ILE A 74 2.40 3.83 -0.97
N CYS A 75 2.20 2.72 -0.28
CA CYS A 75 2.87 2.47 0.98
C CYS A 75 3.41 1.05 1.06
N THR A 76 4.51 0.85 1.79
CA THR A 76 5.02 -0.49 2.08
C THR A 76 4.80 -0.87 3.53
N GLY A 77 4.86 -2.18 3.80
CA GLY A 77 4.77 -2.71 5.16
C GLY A 77 5.13 -4.18 5.18
N HIS A 78 5.57 -4.66 6.34
CA HIS A 78 5.97 -6.04 6.54
C HIS A 78 4.75 -6.93 6.83
N ALA A 79 4.50 -7.91 5.94
CA ALA A 79 3.47 -8.93 6.12
C ALA A 79 3.86 -10.23 5.40
N GLY A 80 3.32 -11.36 5.87
CA GLY A 80 3.63 -12.69 5.29
C GLY A 80 2.73 -13.12 4.12
N SER A 81 1.73 -12.32 3.77
CA SER A 81 0.85 -12.51 2.61
C SER A 81 0.14 -11.19 2.28
N ALA A 82 -0.49 -11.10 1.11
CA ALA A 82 -1.32 -9.94 0.75
C ALA A 82 -2.49 -9.76 1.74
N THR A 83 -3.15 -10.86 2.12
CA THR A 83 -4.27 -10.89 3.08
C THR A 83 -3.85 -10.38 4.47
N LYS A 84 -2.69 -10.85 4.97
CA LYS A 84 -2.09 -10.37 6.23
C LYS A 84 -1.65 -8.90 6.16
N GLY A 85 -1.25 -8.42 4.97
CA GLY A 85 -0.91 -7.01 4.76
C GLY A 85 -2.11 -6.10 4.97
N ILE A 86 -3.26 -6.45 4.38
CA ILE A 86 -4.53 -5.74 4.58
C ILE A 86 -4.93 -5.77 6.05
N GLU A 87 -4.89 -6.95 6.68
CA GLU A 87 -5.23 -7.12 8.09
C GLU A 87 -4.37 -6.25 9.01
N ARG A 88 -3.05 -6.24 8.77
CA ARG A 88 -2.10 -5.46 9.55
C ARG A 88 -2.36 -3.96 9.42
N LEU A 89 -2.56 -3.46 8.21
CA LEU A 89 -2.84 -2.05 7.97
C LEU A 89 -4.15 -1.62 8.65
N ALA A 90 -5.21 -2.42 8.52
CA ALA A 90 -6.48 -2.19 9.20
C ALA A 90 -6.31 -2.17 10.72
N SER A 91 -5.61 -3.17 11.28
CA SER A 91 -5.39 -3.30 12.72
C SER A 91 -4.55 -2.16 13.29
N LEU A 92 -3.54 -1.66 12.56
CA LEU A 92 -2.75 -0.51 12.98
C LEU A 92 -3.58 0.77 13.00
N ALA A 93 -4.46 0.97 12.02
CA ALA A 93 -5.30 2.17 11.93
C ALA A 93 -6.49 2.16 12.89
N GLN A 94 -7.01 0.97 13.24
CA GLN A 94 -8.24 0.79 14.03
C GLN A 94 -8.31 1.58 15.36
N PRO A 95 -7.22 1.73 16.15
CA PRO A 95 -7.26 2.49 17.40
C PRO A 95 -7.62 3.98 17.23
N LEU A 96 -7.31 4.59 16.08
CA LEU A 96 -7.67 5.98 15.78
C LEU A 96 -8.84 6.08 14.80
N ILE A 97 -9.15 4.99 14.09
CA ILE A 97 -10.20 4.92 13.08
C ILE A 97 -11.00 3.63 13.30
N PRO A 98 -12.05 3.65 14.14
CA PRO A 98 -12.81 2.44 14.47
C PRO A 98 -13.37 1.70 13.25
N ASN A 99 -13.68 2.42 12.17
CA ASN A 99 -14.15 1.90 10.88
C ASN A 99 -13.03 1.75 9.82
N ALA A 100 -11.78 1.50 10.23
CA ALA A 100 -10.62 1.41 9.33
C ALA A 100 -10.82 0.42 8.17
N LYS A 101 -11.49 -0.72 8.41
CA LYS A 101 -11.79 -1.71 7.37
C LYS A 101 -12.72 -1.15 6.30
N ASP A 102 -13.70 -0.33 6.68
CA ASP A 102 -14.63 0.28 5.74
C ASP A 102 -13.95 1.33 4.87
N LEU A 103 -13.05 2.13 5.46
CA LEU A 103 -12.25 3.11 4.71
C LEU A 103 -11.26 2.42 3.78
N LEU A 104 -10.59 1.37 4.24
CA LEU A 104 -9.71 0.55 3.40
C LEU A 104 -10.48 -0.10 2.25
N ALA A 105 -11.66 -0.68 2.52
CA ALA A 105 -12.51 -1.25 1.47
C ALA A 105 -12.99 -0.19 0.45
N GLN A 106 -12.93 1.10 0.76
CA GLN A 106 -13.23 2.19 -0.18
C GLN A 106 -11.98 2.67 -0.92
N GLY A 107 -10.89 2.94 -0.21
CA GLY A 107 -9.67 3.55 -0.79
C GLY A 107 -8.69 2.57 -1.43
N LEU A 108 -8.69 1.29 -1.03
CA LEU A 108 -7.69 0.33 -1.52
C LEU A 108 -7.91 -0.01 -2.99
N ILE A 109 -6.84 0.09 -3.79
CA ILE A 109 -6.84 -0.16 -5.24
C ILE A 109 -6.16 -1.48 -5.57
N ALA A 110 -5.02 -1.76 -4.94
CA ALA A 110 -4.29 -3.00 -5.13
C ALA A 110 -3.40 -3.31 -3.92
N VAL A 111 -3.06 -4.59 -3.79
CA VAL A 111 -2.05 -5.08 -2.83
C VAL A 111 -1.10 -5.99 -3.58
N ILE A 112 0.20 -5.76 -3.40
CA ILE A 112 1.27 -6.59 -3.98
C ILE A 112 2.10 -7.13 -2.83
N HIS A 113 2.10 -8.44 -2.68
CA HIS A 113 2.98 -9.16 -1.76
C HIS A 113 4.15 -9.77 -2.54
N GLN A 114 5.36 -9.58 -2.04
CA GLN A 114 6.60 -9.95 -2.72
C GLN A 114 7.41 -10.89 -1.83
N VAL A 115 7.91 -11.97 -2.41
CA VAL A 115 8.85 -12.87 -1.73
C VAL A 115 9.98 -13.28 -2.67
N LEU A 116 11.20 -13.31 -2.15
CA LEU A 116 12.37 -13.81 -2.86
C LEU A 116 12.59 -15.29 -2.51
N ILE A 117 12.42 -16.18 -3.49
CA ILE A 117 12.57 -17.62 -3.33
C ILE A 117 13.89 -18.05 -3.98
N PRO A 118 14.83 -18.68 -3.23
CA PRO A 118 16.04 -19.22 -3.82
C PRO A 118 15.72 -20.40 -4.74
N ASP A 119 16.34 -20.45 -5.90
CA ASP A 119 16.30 -21.63 -6.78
C ASP A 119 17.40 -22.64 -6.42
N ALA A 120 17.45 -23.74 -7.18
CA ALA A 120 18.42 -24.81 -6.98
C ALA A 120 19.88 -24.35 -7.12
N SER A 121 20.15 -23.23 -7.82
CA SER A 121 21.49 -22.63 -7.93
C SER A 121 21.75 -21.54 -6.89
N GLY A 122 20.81 -21.28 -5.98
CA GLY A 122 20.92 -20.26 -4.94
C GLY A 122 20.56 -18.85 -5.40
N PHE A 123 20.17 -18.66 -6.66
CA PHE A 123 19.67 -17.39 -7.16
C PHE A 123 18.25 -17.14 -6.66
N LYS A 124 18.03 -15.95 -6.09
CA LYS A 124 16.70 -15.56 -5.62
C LYS A 124 15.83 -15.09 -6.78
N ARG A 125 14.70 -15.78 -7.00
CA ARG A 125 13.65 -15.35 -7.92
C ARG A 125 12.53 -14.63 -7.16
N LEU A 126 12.08 -13.51 -7.72
CA LEU A 126 10.94 -12.77 -7.20
C LEU A 126 9.64 -13.50 -7.54
N LYS A 127 8.82 -13.77 -6.53
CA LYS A 127 7.44 -14.23 -6.66
C LYS A 127 6.51 -13.15 -6.15
N LEU A 128 5.49 -12.84 -6.95
CA LEU A 128 4.47 -11.85 -6.65
C LEU A 128 3.13 -12.53 -6.38
N GLN A 129 2.40 -12.02 -5.39
CA GLN A 129 0.97 -12.24 -5.22
C GLN A 129 0.28 -10.90 -5.28
N CYS A 130 -0.65 -10.73 -6.22
CA CYS A 130 -1.33 -9.48 -6.44
C CYS A 130 -2.83 -9.66 -6.19
N LEU A 131 -3.43 -8.68 -5.52
CA LEU A 131 -4.88 -8.52 -5.43
C LEU A 131 -5.23 -7.14 -6.00
N SER A 132 -5.99 -7.10 -7.08
CA SER A 132 -6.58 -5.89 -7.64
C SER A 132 -8.00 -5.71 -7.10
N LEU A 133 -8.34 -4.48 -6.74
CA LEU A 133 -9.68 -4.06 -6.34
C LEU A 133 -10.29 -3.14 -7.41
N VAL A 134 -9.92 -3.39 -8.66
CA VAL A 134 -10.42 -2.73 -9.87
C VAL A 134 -11.03 -3.78 -10.79
N GLY A 135 -12.19 -3.47 -11.38
CA GLY A 135 -12.89 -4.36 -12.30
C GLY A 135 -14.14 -4.99 -11.70
N THR A 136 -14.61 -6.07 -12.30
CA THR A 136 -15.94 -6.65 -12.05
C THR A 136 -16.04 -7.38 -10.70
N ASP A 137 -14.94 -7.92 -10.19
CA ASP A 137 -14.87 -8.62 -8.89
C ASP A 137 -14.64 -7.67 -7.71
N ALA A 138 -14.28 -6.41 -7.98
CA ALA A 138 -13.99 -5.40 -6.96
C ALA A 138 -15.10 -5.22 -5.90
N PRO A 139 -16.41 -5.17 -6.25
CA PRO A 139 -17.46 -5.01 -5.23
C PRO A 139 -17.47 -6.15 -4.20
N GLY A 140 -17.27 -7.39 -4.65
CA GLY A 140 -17.23 -8.57 -3.79
C GLY A 140 -15.99 -8.62 -2.90
N ILE A 141 -14.83 -8.24 -3.46
CA ILE A 141 -13.57 -8.15 -2.69
C ILE A 141 -13.68 -7.08 -1.59
N ARG A 142 -14.24 -5.91 -1.92
CA ARG A 142 -14.44 -4.82 -0.96
C ARG A 142 -15.37 -5.24 0.16
N GLU A 143 -16.43 -5.98 -0.14
CA GLU A 143 -17.35 -6.48 0.89
C GLU A 143 -16.69 -7.48 1.84
N LYS A 144 -15.87 -8.41 1.32
CA LYS A 144 -15.08 -9.32 2.16
C LYS A 144 -14.14 -8.56 3.10
N ILE A 145 -13.55 -7.44 2.66
CA ILE A 145 -12.72 -6.57 3.51
C ILE A 145 -13.56 -5.93 4.62
N ARG A 146 -14.74 -5.35 4.30
CA ARG A 146 -15.65 -4.75 5.30
C ARG A 146 -16.08 -5.77 6.35
N ALA A 147 -16.51 -6.94 5.91
CA ALA A 147 -16.92 -8.04 6.77
C ALA A 147 -15.76 -8.67 7.56
N GLY A 148 -14.51 -8.31 7.28
CA GLY A 148 -13.33 -8.90 7.91
C GLY A 148 -13.04 -10.34 7.49
N GLN A 149 -13.66 -10.82 6.41
CA GLN A 149 -13.51 -12.17 5.87
C GLN A 149 -12.25 -12.28 4.99
N LEU A 150 -11.10 -11.81 5.50
CA LEU A 150 -9.88 -11.64 4.72
C LEU A 150 -9.30 -12.96 4.19
N GLN A 151 -9.59 -14.09 4.83
CA GLN A 151 -9.19 -15.42 4.34
C GLN A 151 -9.85 -15.76 3.00
N MET A 152 -11.07 -15.27 2.74
CA MET A 152 -11.77 -15.54 1.48
C MET A 152 -11.11 -14.84 0.28
N LEU A 153 -10.25 -13.85 0.53
CA LEU A 153 -9.52 -13.13 -0.51
C LEU A 153 -8.43 -13.98 -1.18
N GLU A 154 -7.98 -15.07 -0.55
CA GLU A 154 -7.04 -16.02 -1.16
C GLU A 154 -7.59 -16.58 -2.48
N GLN A 155 -8.91 -16.85 -2.53
CA GLN A 155 -9.56 -17.32 -3.75
C GLN A 155 -9.61 -16.23 -4.83
N ASP A 156 -9.85 -14.97 -4.45
CA ASP A 156 -9.86 -13.85 -5.39
C ASP A 156 -8.46 -13.63 -5.99
N ILE A 157 -7.41 -13.71 -5.17
CA ILE A 157 -6.02 -13.65 -5.60
C ILE A 157 -5.72 -14.76 -6.61
N ALA A 158 -6.09 -16.00 -6.30
CA ALA A 158 -5.88 -17.13 -7.20
C ALA A 158 -6.59 -16.90 -8.54
N ASN A 159 -7.88 -16.53 -8.50
CA ASN A 159 -8.70 -16.27 -9.69
C ASN A 159 -8.16 -15.14 -10.56
N GLN A 160 -7.63 -14.06 -9.95
CA GLN A 160 -7.01 -12.96 -10.68
C GLN A 160 -5.67 -13.37 -11.29
N SER A 161 -4.83 -14.11 -10.56
CA SER A 161 -3.54 -14.58 -11.09
C SER A 161 -3.72 -15.50 -12.29
N SER A 162 -4.70 -16.42 -12.24
CA SER A 162 -4.97 -17.31 -13.37
C SER A 162 -5.38 -16.51 -14.59
N ARG A 163 -6.29 -15.55 -14.45
CA ARG A 163 -6.72 -14.67 -15.56
C ARG A 163 -5.56 -13.87 -16.16
N SER A 164 -4.65 -13.35 -15.34
CA SER A 164 -3.47 -12.61 -15.82
C SER A 164 -2.57 -13.47 -16.69
N LEU A 165 -2.30 -14.71 -16.28
CA LEU A 165 -1.42 -15.63 -17.01
C LEU A 165 -1.96 -16.00 -18.41
N TRP A 166 -3.27 -15.94 -18.61
CA TRP A 166 -3.90 -16.24 -19.90
C TRP A 166 -3.99 -15.03 -20.84
N ASN A 167 -3.96 -13.80 -20.31
CA ASN A 167 -4.01 -12.58 -21.12
C ASN A 167 -2.64 -12.13 -21.65
N ASP A 168 -1.55 -12.75 -21.17
CA ASP A 168 -0.17 -12.48 -21.59
C ASP A 168 0.36 -13.50 -22.64
N GLN A 169 -0.54 -14.28 -23.28
CA GLN A 169 -0.26 -15.15 -24.44
C GLN A 169 -1.02 -14.69 -25.68
#